data_AF-A0A2T5NK83-F1
#
_entry.id   AF-A0A2T5NK83-F1
#
_cell.length_a   1.000
_cell.length_b   1.000
_cell.length_c   1.000
_cell.angle_alpha   90.00
_cell.angle_beta   90.00
_cell.angle_gamma   90.00
#
_symmetry.space_group_name_H-M   'P 1'
#
loop_
_entity.id
_entity.type
_entity.pdbx_description
1 polymer ?
#
loop_
_entity_poly.entity_id
_entity_poly.type
_entity_poly.pdbx_seq_one_letter_code
_entity_poly.pdbx_strand_id
1 'polypeptide(L)'
;MKQVHTAPFDIQALADEVERDGLAILSSGTSFQRQTGKQVIATLEDRSIQALSTESGAPNFLHCIFDIEEFTSLDAAAIGQSLDKEE
;
A
#
# COMPACT_ATOMS: atom_id res chain seq x y z
N MET A 1 11.25 6.26 8.25
CA MET A 1 9.83 6.46 8.59
C MET A 1 9.03 6.08 7.35
N LYS A 2 8.01 5.23 7.47
CA LYS A 2 7.14 4.84 6.34
C LYS A 2 6.30 6.05 5.91
N GLN A 3 6.17 6.29 4.61
CA GLN A 3 5.48 7.44 4.05
C GLN A 3 4.05 7.04 3.62
N VAL A 4 3.08 7.89 3.90
CA VAL A 4 1.72 7.76 3.36
C VAL A 4 1.64 8.55 2.07
N HIS A 5 1.28 7.87 0.98
CA HIS A 5 1.10 8.50 -0.32
C HIS A 5 -0.32 9.01 -0.47
N THR A 6 -0.47 10.20 -1.04
CA THR A 6 -1.77 10.78 -1.42
C THR A 6 -1.78 11.01 -2.92
N ALA A 7 -2.95 11.02 -3.54
CA ALA A 7 -3.05 11.25 -4.98
C ALA A 7 -2.44 12.62 -5.38
N PRO A 8 -1.81 12.70 -6.58
CA PRO A 8 -1.68 11.66 -7.60
C PRO A 8 -0.63 10.59 -7.25
N PHE A 9 -0.89 9.35 -7.68
CA PHE A 9 -0.01 8.21 -7.40
C PHE A 9 0.86 7.86 -8.62
N ASP A 10 2.16 7.65 -8.38
CA ASP A 10 3.07 7.06 -9.36
C ASP A 10 3.18 5.55 -9.10
N ILE A 11 2.62 4.76 -10.02
CA ILE A 11 2.58 3.28 -9.89
C ILE A 11 3.99 2.68 -9.83
N GLN A 12 4.93 3.20 -10.62
CA GLN A 12 6.29 2.65 -10.65
C GLN A 12 7.02 2.98 -9.37
N ALA A 13 6.93 4.23 -8.89
CA ALA A 13 7.56 4.62 -7.63
C ALA A 13 7.01 3.83 -6.43
N LEU A 14 5.69 3.55 -6.42
CA LEU A 14 5.07 2.74 -5.38
C LEU A 14 5.51 1.27 -5.44
N ALA A 15 5.64 0.70 -6.65
CA ALA A 15 6.17 -0.65 -6.82
C ALA A 15 7.65 -0.72 -6.37
N ASP A 16 8.46 0.26 -6.75
CA ASP A 16 9.86 0.37 -6.31
C ASP A 16 9.98 0.47 -4.78
N GLU A 17 9.05 1.16 -4.12
CA GLU A 17 9.00 1.24 -2.65
C GLU A 17 8.63 -0.10 -2.01
N VAL A 18 7.67 -0.84 -2.56
CA VAL A 18 7.35 -2.19 -2.07
C VAL A 18 8.53 -3.13 -2.29
N GLU A 19 9.20 -3.08 -3.43
CA GLU A 19 10.37 -3.91 -3.72
C GLU A 19 11.56 -3.59 -2.80
N ARG A 20 11.75 -2.31 -2.43
CA ARG A 20 12.86 -1.90 -1.56
C ARG A 20 12.58 -2.09 -0.08
N ASP A 21 11.37 -1.75 0.35
CA ASP A 21 11.02 -1.60 1.77
C ASP A 21 9.92 -2.60 2.21
N GLY A 22 9.48 -3.50 1.33
CA GLY A 22 8.45 -4.53 1.54
C GLY A 22 7.01 -4.03 1.68
N LEU A 23 6.78 -2.71 1.71
CA LEU A 23 5.48 -2.11 2.00
C LEU A 23 5.40 -0.66 1.52
N ALA A 24 4.31 -0.32 0.83
CA ALA A 24 3.89 1.03 0.49
C ALA A 24 2.45 1.29 0.99
N ILE A 25 2.15 2.54 1.36
CA ILE A 25 0.87 2.92 1.98
C ILE A 25 0.22 4.04 1.19
N LEU A 26 -1.02 3.84 0.77
CA LEU A 26 -1.78 4.78 -0.05
C LEU A 26 -3.03 5.24 0.70
N SER A 27 -3.21 6.54 0.83
CA SER A 27 -4.45 7.15 1.30
C SER A 27 -5.42 7.33 0.14
N SER A 28 -6.48 6.53 0.09
CA SER A 28 -7.46 6.58 -1.00
C SER A 28 -8.82 7.10 -0.52
N GLY A 29 -9.30 8.21 -1.07
CA GLY A 29 -10.63 8.76 -0.78
C GLY A 29 -11.71 8.32 -1.78
N THR A 30 -11.34 7.64 -2.87
CA THR A 30 -12.25 7.28 -3.96
C THR A 30 -12.02 5.87 -4.48
N SER A 31 -13.07 5.25 -5.05
CA SER A 31 -12.96 3.91 -5.66
C SER A 31 -11.94 3.84 -6.82
N PHE A 32 -11.72 4.94 -7.53
CA PHE A 32 -10.71 5.03 -8.59
C PHE A 32 -9.29 4.93 -8.02
N GLN A 33 -9.02 5.64 -6.92
CA GLN A 33 -7.75 5.56 -6.20
C GLN A 33 -7.51 4.17 -5.59
N ARG A 34 -8.56 3.41 -5.26
CA ARG A 34 -8.41 1.98 -4.88
C ARG A 34 -7.93 1.09 -6.03
N GLN A 35 -8.27 1.42 -7.27
CA GLN A 35 -7.78 0.66 -8.44
C GLN A 35 -6.28 0.83 -8.64
N THR A 36 -5.69 1.95 -8.21
CA THR A 36 -4.23 2.16 -8.18
C THR A 36 -3.53 1.03 -7.44
N GLY A 37 -4.07 0.57 -6.31
CA GLY A 37 -3.44 -0.54 -5.58
C GLY A 37 -3.35 -1.84 -6.38
N LYS A 38 -4.36 -2.12 -7.21
CA LYS A 38 -4.32 -3.28 -8.13
C LYS A 38 -3.29 -3.10 -9.25
N GLN A 39 -3.10 -1.88 -9.74
CA GLN A 39 -2.11 -1.57 -10.77
C GLN A 39 -0.68 -1.72 -10.24
N VAL A 40 -0.43 -1.31 -8.98
CA VAL A 40 0.85 -1.53 -8.31
C VAL A 40 1.11 -3.03 -8.13
N ILE A 41 0.12 -3.81 -7.66
CA ILE A 41 0.26 -5.28 -7.53
C ILE A 41 0.60 -5.92 -8.87
N ALA A 42 -0.12 -5.58 -9.95
CA ALA A 42 0.18 -6.12 -11.28
C ALA A 42 1.62 -5.77 -11.74
N THR A 43 2.09 -4.56 -11.42
CA THR A 43 3.47 -4.15 -11.72
C THR A 43 4.50 -4.96 -10.93
N LEU A 44 4.20 -5.31 -9.68
CA LEU A 44 5.05 -6.16 -8.83
C LEU A 44 5.05 -7.62 -9.31
N GLU A 45 3.90 -8.14 -9.76
CA GLU A 45 3.78 -9.48 -10.34
C GLU A 45 4.65 -9.62 -11.61
N ASP A 46 4.69 -8.61 -12.47
CA ASP A 46 5.57 -8.55 -13.65
C ASP A 46 7.07 -8.62 -13.25
N ARG A 47 7.41 -8.21 -12.03
CA ARG A 47 8.76 -8.28 -11.43
C ARG A 47 8.99 -9.55 -10.62
N SER A 48 8.07 -10.51 -10.66
CA SER A 48 8.10 -11.76 -9.87
C SER A 48 8.00 -11.55 -8.35
N ILE A 49 7.44 -10.42 -7.90
CA ILE A 49 7.18 -10.14 -6.49
C ILE A 49 5.70 -10.42 -6.20
N GLN A 50 5.43 -11.26 -5.20
CA GLN A 50 4.06 -11.58 -4.80
C GLN A 50 3.58 -10.55 -3.79
N ALA A 51 2.68 -9.67 -4.22
CA ALA A 51 2.15 -8.60 -3.38
C ALA A 51 0.65 -8.74 -3.12
N LEU A 52 0.23 -8.32 -1.93
CA LEU A 52 -1.18 -8.20 -1.56
C LEU A 52 -1.49 -6.77 -1.12
N SER A 53 -2.78 -6.47 -1.05
CA SER A 53 -3.25 -5.22 -0.44
C SER A 53 -4.25 -5.50 0.68
N THR A 54 -4.18 -4.71 1.73
CA THR A 54 -5.13 -4.72 2.85
C THR A 54 -5.52 -3.29 3.24
N GLU A 55 -6.72 -3.12 3.79
CA GLU A 55 -7.19 -1.84 4.33
C GLU A 55 -6.84 -1.75 5.82
N SER A 56 -6.31 -0.60 6.27
CA SER A 56 -5.96 -0.42 7.67
C SER A 56 -7.15 -0.01 8.56
N GLY A 57 -8.32 0.26 7.98
CA GLY A 57 -9.54 0.60 8.73
C GLY A 57 -10.16 1.94 8.31
N ALA A 58 -11.31 2.26 8.91
CA ALA A 58 -11.99 3.55 8.78
C ALA A 58 -11.50 4.50 9.89
N PRO A 59 -11.42 5.83 9.67
CA PRO A 59 -12.10 6.61 8.63
C PRO A 59 -11.30 6.88 7.34
N ASN A 60 -9.97 6.67 7.32
CA ASN A 60 -9.11 7.22 6.27
C ASN A 60 -8.75 6.27 5.12
N PHE A 61 -9.35 5.07 5.07
CA PHE A 61 -9.21 4.12 3.95
C PHE A 61 -7.76 4.00 3.44
N LEU A 62 -6.79 3.86 4.35
CA LEU A 62 -5.42 3.61 3.94
C LEU A 62 -5.32 2.19 3.40
N HIS A 63 -4.77 2.06 2.21
CA HIS A 63 -4.45 0.81 1.57
C HIS A 63 -2.97 0.55 1.72
N CYS A 64 -2.65 -0.58 2.33
CA CYS A 64 -1.29 -1.05 2.52
C CYS A 64 -1.03 -2.11 1.45
N ILE A 65 -0.06 -1.87 0.56
CA ILE A 65 0.41 -2.83 -0.44
C ILE A 65 1.74 -3.37 0.04
N PHE A 66 1.87 -4.68 0.13
CA PHE A 66 3.02 -5.30 0.77
C PHE A 66 3.45 -6.57 0.05
N ASP A 67 4.74 -6.86 0.11
CA ASP A 67 5.31 -8.15 -0.26
C ASP A 67 4.92 -9.20 0.79
N ILE A 68 4.33 -10.31 0.34
CA ILE A 68 3.88 -11.37 1.24
C ILE A 68 5.04 -12.18 1.85
N GLU A 69 6.24 -12.11 1.28
CA GLU A 69 7.42 -12.74 1.85
C GLU A 69 7.97 -11.94 3.04
N GLU A 70 7.71 -10.63 3.08
CA GLU A 70 8.19 -9.73 4.13
C GLU A 70 7.14 -9.41 5.20
N PHE A 71 5.86 -9.27 4.81
CA PHE A 71 4.80 -8.81 5.71
C PHE A 71 3.55 -9.70 5.64
N THR A 72 2.90 -9.84 6.79
CA THR A 72 1.53 -10.39 6.82
C THR A 72 0.50 -9.29 6.64
N SER A 73 -0.73 -9.68 6.27
CA SER A 73 -1.86 -8.74 6.21
C SER A 73 -2.14 -8.06 7.55
N LEU A 74 -1.88 -8.74 8.67
CA LEU A 74 -2.05 -8.18 10.01
C LEU A 74 -0.99 -7.10 10.29
N ASP A 75 0.27 -7.37 9.96
CA ASP A 75 1.38 -6.43 10.16
C ASP A 75 1.20 -5.18 9.29
N ALA A 76 0.87 -5.37 8.01
CA ALA A 76 0.61 -4.27 7.08
C ALA A 76 -0.56 -3.39 7.55
N ALA A 77 -1.66 -4.00 8.00
CA ALA A 77 -2.80 -3.26 8.54
C ALA A 77 -2.44 -2.50 9.83
N ALA A 78 -1.67 -3.11 10.75
CA ALA A 78 -1.22 -2.47 11.98
C ALA A 78 -0.30 -1.26 11.71
N ILE A 79 0.60 -1.38 10.73
CA ILE A 79 1.46 -0.26 10.31
C ILE A 79 0.59 0.86 9.72
N GLY A 80 -0.35 0.54 8.83
CA GLY A 80 -1.30 1.51 8.30
C GLY A 80 -2.07 2.23 9.41
N GLN A 81 -2.58 1.51 10.40
CA GLN A 81 -3.29 2.10 11.56
C GLN A 81 -2.39 3.02 12.38
N SER A 82 -1.13 2.64 12.60
CA SER A 82 -0.19 3.48 13.37
C SER A 82 0.14 4.82 12.68
N LEU A 83 -0.03 4.86 11.36
CA LEU A 83 0.23 6.03 10.51
C LEU A 83 -1.05 6.81 10.22
N ASP A 84 -2.21 6.19 10.44
CA ASP A 84 -3.50 6.83 10.49
C ASP A 84 -3.58 7.70 11.75
N LYS A 85 -2.89 8.84 11.70
CA LYS A 85 -2.95 9.83 12.77
C LYS A 85 -4.38 10.37 12.78
N GLU A 86 -5.12 10.06 13.85
CA GLU A 86 -6.28 10.84 14.27
C GLU A 86 -5.90 12.33 14.20
N GLU A 87 -6.60 13.08 13.35
CA GLU A 87 -6.76 14.53 13.56
C GLU A 87 -7.60 14.77 14.82
#